data_AF-A0A674JH63-F1
#
_entry.id   AF-A0A674JH63-F1
#
_cell.length_a   1.000
_cell.length_b   1.000
_cell.length_c   1.000
_cell.angle_alpha   90.00
_cell.angle_beta   90.00
_cell.angle_gamma   90.00
#
_symmetry.space_group_name_H-M   'P 1'
#
loop_
_entity.id
_entity.type
_entity.pdbx_description
1 polymer ?
#
loop_
_entity_poly.entity_id
_entity_poly.type
_entity_poly.pdbx_seq_one_letter_code
_entity_poly.pdbx_strand_id
1 'polypeptide(L)'
;MKLIGSTFKTNIRKVPLRRHKSLRKILREHGQLSKFWKAQKLDMIQYTEDCSAVPETNEPLINYLDVSYTISIGTPPQNFTVLFDTGSSNLWVPSIYCVSKACAVHSRFHPSDSNTYSEVGTPFSIQYGTGSLSGIIGSDQVTVSITVSNQQFAESVSEPGNTFLDAEFDGILGLAYPSLAVDGVTPVFDNMMAQNLVDLPIFSVYMNRNPDSSVGGELLFGGFDPSHFSGTLNWVPVTKQGYWQIQLDNIQVGGTVAFCAEGCQAIVDTGTSLITGPSKEIKEMQNYIGAVPMDGEVSQCEMGRYHISWMQEFLSPHDNSDGMAFCTSGFQGLNMQPPAGPLWILGDVFIGQFYSVFDRGNNRVGLAPVVP
;
A
#
# COMPACT_ATOMS: atom_id res chain seq x y z
N MET A 1 32.10 -2.34 -33.27
CA MET A 1 32.37 -3.33 -32.21
C MET A 1 31.07 -4.07 -31.95
N LYS A 2 31.05 -5.39 -32.14
CA LYS A 2 29.84 -6.23 -32.19
C LYS A 2 29.00 -6.06 -30.92
N LEU A 3 27.71 -5.74 -31.10
CA LEU A 3 26.65 -5.99 -30.13
C LEU A 3 26.61 -7.49 -29.87
N ILE A 4 27.16 -7.93 -28.75
CA ILE A 4 26.98 -9.29 -28.25
C ILE A 4 25.58 -9.29 -27.63
N GLY A 5 24.63 -9.94 -28.30
CA GLY A 5 23.35 -10.28 -27.71
C GLY A 5 23.58 -11.19 -26.52
N SER A 6 23.55 -10.62 -25.32
CA SER A 6 23.29 -11.40 -24.11
C SER A 6 21.81 -11.74 -24.11
N THR A 7 21.50 -12.99 -24.37
CA THR A 7 20.20 -13.58 -24.05
C THR A 7 19.98 -13.33 -22.56
N PHE A 8 19.17 -12.34 -22.20
CA PHE A 8 18.71 -12.19 -20.82
C PHE A 8 18.01 -13.50 -20.46
N LYS A 9 18.58 -14.27 -19.53
CA LYS A 9 17.85 -15.36 -18.88
C LYS A 9 16.82 -14.71 -17.97
N THR A 10 15.71 -14.22 -18.53
CA THR A 10 14.60 -13.66 -17.76
C THR A 10 13.87 -14.80 -17.06
N ASN A 11 14.41 -15.28 -15.94
CA ASN A 11 13.58 -15.95 -14.93
C ASN A 11 12.86 -14.86 -14.12
N ILE A 12 12.07 -14.02 -14.80
CA ILE A 12 11.23 -13.02 -14.15
C ILE A 12 10.21 -13.78 -13.31
N ARG A 13 10.31 -13.67 -11.98
CA ARG A 13 9.44 -14.35 -11.03
C ARG A 13 8.22 -13.47 -10.77
N LYS A 14 7.11 -13.85 -11.40
CA LYS A 14 5.80 -13.21 -11.24
C LYS A 14 5.15 -13.63 -9.92
N VAL A 15 4.71 -12.66 -9.14
CA VAL A 15 3.86 -12.87 -7.96
C VAL A 15 2.46 -12.36 -8.31
N PRO A 16 1.48 -13.24 -8.57
CA PRO A 16 0.14 -12.81 -8.95
C PRO A 16 -0.59 -12.23 -7.74
N LEU A 17 -1.31 -11.14 -7.98
CA LEU A 17 -2.19 -10.52 -7.00
C LEU A 17 -3.57 -11.12 -6.99
N ARG A 18 -4.12 -11.33 -5.79
CA ARG A 18 -5.52 -11.72 -5.62
C ARG A 18 -6.34 -10.52 -5.19
N ARG A 19 -7.53 -10.41 -5.77
CA ARG A 19 -8.48 -9.37 -5.36
C ARG A 19 -9.37 -9.86 -4.21
N HIS A 20 -9.58 -8.99 -3.24
CA HIS A 20 -10.28 -9.16 -1.98
C HIS A 20 -11.32 -8.04 -1.77
N LYS A 21 -12.23 -8.15 -0.80
CA LYS A 21 -13.04 -6.97 -0.44
C LYS A 21 -12.23 -6.10 0.54
N SER A 22 -12.06 -4.82 0.25
CA SER A 22 -11.41 -3.88 1.16
C SER A 22 -12.19 -3.77 2.45
N LEU A 23 -11.44 -3.51 3.53
CA LEU A 23 -12.01 -3.24 4.85
C LEU A 23 -13.12 -2.17 4.78
N ARG A 24 -12.92 -1.13 3.98
CA ARG A 24 -13.92 -0.07 3.74
C ARG A 24 -15.22 -0.62 3.17
N LYS A 25 -15.16 -1.50 2.17
CA LYS A 25 -16.34 -2.14 1.57
C LYS A 25 -17.05 -3.06 2.58
N ILE A 26 -16.29 -3.87 3.31
CA ILE A 26 -16.82 -4.77 4.35
C ILE A 26 -17.55 -3.98 5.44
N LEU A 27 -16.91 -2.95 6.00
CA LEU A 27 -17.50 -2.09 7.02
C LEU A 27 -18.75 -1.36 6.51
N ARG A 28 -18.82 -1.02 5.20
CA ARG A 28 -20.00 -0.40 4.60
C ARG A 28 -21.16 -1.38 4.49
N GLU A 29 -20.90 -2.59 3.98
CA GLU A 29 -21.90 -3.67 3.88
C GLU A 29 -22.49 -4.02 5.25
N HIS A 30 -21.69 -3.93 6.32
CA HIS A 30 -22.15 -4.13 7.70
C HIS A 30 -22.79 -2.90 8.36
N GLY A 31 -22.86 -1.75 7.68
CA GLY A 31 -23.36 -0.49 8.25
C GLY A 31 -22.53 0.04 9.43
N GLN A 32 -21.25 -0.35 9.50
CA GLN A 32 -20.32 -0.01 10.59
C GLN A 32 -19.32 1.09 10.19
N LEU A 33 -19.18 1.39 8.90
CA LEU A 33 -18.19 2.32 8.36
C LEU A 33 -18.22 3.71 9.03
N SER A 34 -19.39 4.36 9.14
CA SER A 34 -19.49 5.67 9.79
C SER A 34 -19.07 5.65 11.27
N LYS A 35 -19.40 4.56 11.98
CA LYS A 35 -18.99 4.38 13.39
C LYS A 35 -17.49 4.18 13.49
N PHE A 36 -16.91 3.42 12.57
CA PHE A 36 -15.47 3.20 12.47
C PHE A 36 -14.73 4.53 12.27
N TRP A 37 -15.11 5.33 11.28
CA TRP A 37 -14.50 6.64 11.00
C TRP A 37 -14.52 7.56 12.24
N LYS A 38 -15.66 7.64 12.93
CA LYS A 38 -15.81 8.44 14.16
C LYS A 38 -14.94 7.92 15.31
N ALA A 39 -14.89 6.61 15.50
CA ALA A 39 -14.09 5.99 16.56
C ALA A 39 -12.59 6.21 16.36
N GLN A 40 -12.13 6.21 15.11
CA GLN A 40 -10.73 6.42 14.76
C GLN A 40 -10.34 7.91 14.61
N LYS A 41 -11.30 8.85 14.72
CA LYS A 41 -11.09 10.29 14.45
C LYS A 41 -10.53 10.55 13.03
N LEU A 42 -10.99 9.78 12.06
CA LEU A 42 -10.52 9.81 10.67
C LEU A 42 -11.57 10.31 9.70
N ASP A 43 -12.59 11.02 10.21
CA ASP A 43 -13.69 11.50 9.39
C ASP A 43 -13.13 12.20 8.14
N MET A 44 -13.43 11.69 6.94
CA MET A 44 -13.01 12.34 5.69
C MET A 44 -13.59 13.76 5.58
N ILE A 45 -14.57 14.06 6.43
CA ILE A 45 -15.29 15.32 6.57
C ILE A 45 -14.78 16.15 7.75
N GLN A 46 -13.77 15.73 8.54
CA GLN A 46 -13.35 16.51 9.71
C GLN A 46 -12.77 17.88 9.31
N TYR A 47 -13.67 18.88 9.32
CA TYR A 47 -13.48 20.31 9.10
C TYR A 47 -12.94 21.04 10.33
N THR A 48 -12.43 20.31 11.33
CA THR A 48 -12.00 20.89 12.60
C THR A 48 -10.49 21.06 12.61
N GLU A 49 -10.05 22.29 12.92
CA GLU A 49 -8.64 22.66 13.15
C GLU A 49 -7.98 21.91 14.33
N ASP A 50 -8.74 21.06 15.04
CA ASP A 50 -8.26 20.26 16.16
C ASP A 50 -7.48 19.02 15.68
N CYS A 51 -6.18 19.21 15.55
CA CYS A 51 -5.20 18.22 15.16
C CYS A 51 -4.84 17.31 16.35
N SER A 52 -5.34 16.07 16.39
CA SER A 52 -4.66 15.05 17.19
C SER A 52 -3.47 14.51 16.39
N ALA A 53 -2.27 14.76 16.93
CA ALA A 53 -0.96 14.45 16.34
C ALA A 53 -0.86 13.02 15.79
N VAL A 54 -0.32 12.91 14.57
CA VAL A 54 0.06 11.66 13.92
C VAL A 54 1.61 11.65 13.93
N PRO A 55 2.28 10.93 14.85
CA PRO A 55 3.75 10.86 14.90
C PRO A 55 4.36 10.29 13.61
N GLU A 56 5.66 10.53 13.42
CA GLU A 56 6.47 10.29 12.21
C GLU A 56 6.40 8.87 11.61
N THR A 57 5.88 7.89 12.35
CA THR A 57 5.82 6.47 11.96
C THR A 57 4.40 5.93 11.77
N ASN A 58 3.38 6.78 11.77
CA ASN A 58 1.99 6.32 11.69
C ASN A 58 1.59 5.98 10.26
N GLU A 59 1.65 4.70 9.92
CA GLU A 59 1.03 4.14 8.71
C GLU A 59 -0.49 4.02 8.93
N PRO A 60 -1.34 4.80 8.22
CA PRO A 60 -2.79 4.73 8.40
C PRO A 60 -3.35 3.45 7.78
N LEU A 61 -3.64 2.45 8.61
CA LEU A 61 -4.20 1.12 8.22
C LEU A 61 -5.59 1.15 7.55
N ILE A 62 -6.13 2.32 7.22
CA ILE A 62 -7.56 2.53 6.89
C ILE A 62 -7.79 2.53 5.38
N ASN A 63 -6.72 2.65 4.61
CA ASN A 63 -6.76 2.80 3.18
C ASN A 63 -6.16 1.59 2.46
N TYR A 64 -6.32 0.37 2.97
CA TYR A 64 -5.96 -0.81 2.19
C TYR A 64 -7.06 -1.18 1.21
N LEU A 65 -6.75 -1.08 -0.08
CA LEU A 65 -7.59 -1.58 -1.14
C LEU A 65 -7.27 -3.06 -1.36
N ASP A 66 -8.22 -3.66 -2.05
CA ASP A 66 -8.57 -5.05 -2.34
C ASP A 66 -7.45 -6.04 -2.76
N VAL A 67 -6.17 -5.87 -2.43
CA VAL A 67 -5.10 -6.55 -3.19
C VAL A 67 -4.02 -7.14 -2.27
N SER A 68 -4.01 -8.47 -2.12
CA SER A 68 -3.11 -9.19 -1.22
C SER A 68 -2.36 -10.34 -1.91
N TYR A 69 -1.30 -10.81 -1.27
CA TYR A 69 -0.37 -11.82 -1.77
C TYR A 69 -0.22 -12.97 -0.79
N THR A 70 -0.04 -14.18 -1.31
CA THR A 70 0.38 -15.31 -0.47
C THR A 70 1.90 -15.36 -0.40
N ILE A 71 2.43 -15.32 0.83
CA ILE A 71 3.82 -15.66 1.15
C ILE A 71 3.85 -16.93 1.98
N SER A 72 5.02 -17.54 2.14
CA SER A 72 5.21 -18.59 3.13
C SER A 72 6.44 -18.36 3.99
N ILE A 73 6.37 -18.80 5.24
CA ILE A 73 7.42 -18.66 6.24
C ILE A 73 7.71 -20.02 6.85
N GLY A 74 8.99 -20.37 6.98
CA GLY A 74 9.45 -21.57 7.66
C GLY A 74 9.54 -22.83 6.82
N THR A 75 10.01 -23.91 7.46
CA THR A 75 10.20 -25.23 6.86
C THR A 75 9.67 -26.33 7.79
N PRO A 76 8.57 -27.04 7.44
CA PRO A 76 7.75 -26.86 6.24
C PRO A 76 7.07 -25.48 6.15
N PRO A 77 6.72 -25.02 4.94
CA PRO A 77 6.15 -23.69 4.75
C PRO A 77 4.78 -23.49 5.43
N GLN A 78 4.65 -22.39 6.17
CA GLN A 78 3.40 -21.88 6.72
C GLN A 78 2.94 -20.68 5.88
N ASN A 79 1.73 -20.72 5.32
CA ASN A 79 1.26 -19.71 4.37
C ASN A 79 0.56 -18.55 5.06
N PHE A 80 0.77 -17.34 4.56
CA PHE A 80 0.13 -16.11 5.02
C PHE A 80 -0.31 -15.28 3.83
N THR A 81 -1.47 -14.64 3.96
CA THR A 81 -1.92 -13.58 3.07
C THR A 81 -1.41 -12.26 3.61
N VAL A 82 -0.61 -11.53 2.84
CA VAL A 82 -0.02 -10.26 3.26
C VAL A 82 -0.30 -9.15 2.26
N LEU A 83 -0.33 -7.94 2.77
CA LEU A 83 -0.29 -6.74 1.94
C LEU A 83 1.17 -6.41 1.59
N PHE A 84 1.44 -6.08 0.32
CA PHE A 84 2.72 -5.47 -0.06
C PHE A 84 2.60 -3.96 -0.03
N ASP A 85 3.43 -3.37 0.82
CA ASP A 85 3.26 -1.99 1.25
C ASP A 85 4.56 -1.21 1.00
N THR A 86 4.56 -0.32 -0.01
CA THR A 86 5.69 0.56 -0.29
C THR A 86 5.74 1.78 0.64
N GLY A 87 4.78 1.93 1.55
CA GLY A 87 4.78 2.86 2.68
C GLY A 87 5.57 2.35 3.88
N SER A 88 5.61 1.05 4.14
CA SER A 88 6.32 0.47 5.30
C SER A 88 7.54 -0.39 4.92
N SER A 89 8.34 -0.78 5.92
CA SER A 89 9.59 -1.56 5.70
C SER A 89 9.69 -2.88 6.43
N ASN A 90 8.88 -3.10 7.47
CA ASN A 90 8.93 -4.34 8.25
C ASN A 90 8.02 -5.41 7.63
N LEU A 91 8.43 -6.66 7.75
CA LEU A 91 7.54 -7.81 7.59
C LEU A 91 7.01 -8.21 8.97
N TRP A 92 5.70 -8.44 9.08
CA TRP A 92 5.12 -9.03 10.27
C TRP A 92 3.94 -9.94 9.94
N VAL A 93 3.74 -10.96 10.77
CA VAL A 93 2.60 -11.89 10.72
C VAL A 93 2.13 -12.22 12.14
N PRO A 94 0.89 -12.70 12.32
CA PRO A 94 0.36 -13.04 13.63
C PRO A 94 1.10 -14.24 14.25
N SER A 95 1.49 -14.15 15.51
CA SER A 95 2.06 -15.30 16.25
C SER A 95 0.97 -16.21 16.78
N ILE A 96 1.27 -17.50 16.99
CA ILE A 96 0.39 -18.35 17.80
C ILE A 96 0.22 -17.84 19.24
N TYR A 97 1.18 -17.07 19.74
CA TYR A 97 1.12 -16.44 21.06
C TYR A 97 0.29 -15.15 21.08
N CYS A 98 -0.29 -14.74 19.96
CA CYS A 98 -1.13 -13.56 19.91
C CYS A 98 -2.41 -13.70 20.72
N VAL A 99 -2.67 -12.73 21.60
CA VAL A 99 -3.83 -12.70 22.51
C VAL A 99 -4.99 -11.85 21.98
N SER A 100 -4.77 -11.06 20.92
CA SER A 100 -5.80 -10.23 20.30
C SER A 100 -6.84 -11.10 19.59
N LYS A 101 -8.11 -10.64 19.61
CA LYS A 101 -9.21 -11.34 18.91
C LYS A 101 -8.98 -11.43 17.40
N ALA A 102 -8.32 -10.43 16.80
CA ALA A 102 -7.96 -10.40 15.38
C ALA A 102 -7.16 -11.64 14.95
N CYS A 103 -6.20 -12.05 15.77
CA CYS A 103 -5.37 -13.23 15.50
C CYS A 103 -6.14 -14.56 15.51
N ALA A 104 -7.33 -14.62 16.13
CA ALA A 104 -8.12 -15.86 16.19
C ALA A 104 -8.79 -16.21 14.85
N VAL A 105 -8.95 -15.23 13.96
CA VAL A 105 -9.57 -15.40 12.63
C VAL A 105 -8.53 -15.36 11.49
N HIS A 106 -7.25 -15.19 11.82
CA HIS A 106 -6.14 -15.13 10.86
C HIS A 106 -5.21 -16.35 11.00
N SER A 107 -4.43 -16.58 9.94
CA SER A 107 -3.31 -17.53 9.97
C SER A 107 -2.28 -17.06 10.98
N ARG A 108 -1.74 -17.99 11.77
CA ARG A 108 -0.74 -17.70 12.81
C ARG A 108 0.54 -18.47 12.52
N PHE A 109 1.67 -17.86 12.85
CA PHE A 109 2.98 -18.47 12.76
C PHE A 109 3.25 -19.31 13.99
N HIS A 110 3.72 -20.53 13.75
CA HIS A 110 4.10 -21.52 14.74
C HIS A 110 5.62 -21.74 14.67
N PRO A 111 6.41 -21.07 15.53
CA PRO A 111 7.86 -21.23 15.54
C PRO A 111 8.32 -22.68 15.74
N SER A 112 7.62 -23.43 16.59
CA SER A 112 7.93 -24.84 16.89
C SER A 112 7.78 -25.78 15.70
N ASP A 113 7.01 -25.37 14.69
CA ASP A 113 6.66 -26.21 13.55
C ASP A 113 7.62 -25.98 12.37
N SER A 114 8.56 -25.03 12.51
CA SER A 114 9.60 -24.73 11.51
C SER A 114 10.98 -25.17 11.99
N ASN A 115 11.66 -26.00 11.20
CA ASN A 115 13.02 -26.46 11.49
C ASN A 115 14.11 -25.46 11.05
N THR A 116 13.75 -24.41 10.30
CA THR A 116 14.64 -23.32 9.90
C THR A 116 14.48 -22.07 10.76
N TYR A 117 13.53 -22.08 11.70
CA TYR A 117 13.33 -20.97 12.62
C TYR A 117 14.51 -20.79 13.57
N SER A 118 14.85 -19.53 13.82
CA SER A 118 15.79 -19.11 14.84
C SER A 118 15.20 -17.96 15.64
N GLU A 119 15.21 -18.12 16.96
CA GLU A 119 14.75 -17.09 17.88
C GLU A 119 15.75 -15.93 17.90
N VAL A 120 15.25 -14.71 17.66
CA VAL A 120 16.00 -13.47 17.89
C VAL A 120 15.57 -12.84 19.21
N GLY A 121 14.26 -12.85 19.52
CA GLY A 121 13.71 -12.53 20.83
C GLY A 121 13.70 -11.04 21.18
N THR A 122 14.07 -10.16 20.25
CA THR A 122 14.05 -8.71 20.47
C THR A 122 12.60 -8.23 20.46
N PRO A 123 12.13 -7.49 21.50
CA PRO A 123 10.80 -6.89 21.49
C PRO A 123 10.64 -5.94 20.32
N PHE A 124 9.45 -5.92 19.74
CA PHE A 124 9.12 -5.10 18.58
C PHE A 124 7.81 -4.35 18.81
N SER A 125 7.75 -3.10 18.39
CA SER A 125 6.49 -2.37 18.36
C SER A 125 6.42 -1.36 17.22
N ILE A 126 5.35 -1.45 16.43
CA ILE A 126 5.01 -0.49 15.38
C ILE A 126 3.77 0.27 15.79
N GLN A 127 3.80 1.58 15.64
CA GLN A 127 2.61 2.42 15.76
C GLN A 127 1.98 2.62 14.38
N TYR A 128 0.75 2.16 14.22
CA TYR A 128 -0.11 2.50 13.08
C TYR A 128 -1.05 3.65 13.44
N GLY A 129 -1.61 4.30 12.42
CA GLY A 129 -2.57 5.40 12.58
C GLY A 129 -3.80 5.04 13.45
N THR A 130 -4.20 3.76 13.49
CA THR A 130 -5.34 3.26 14.29
C THR A 130 -4.94 2.51 15.58
N GLY A 131 -3.67 2.51 15.96
CA GLY A 131 -3.17 1.87 17.19
C GLY A 131 -1.80 1.22 17.01
N SER A 132 -1.25 0.62 18.06
CA SER A 132 0.06 -0.04 18.01
C SER A 132 -0.05 -1.56 17.90
N LEU A 133 0.80 -2.13 17.06
CA LEU A 133 1.12 -3.55 17.04
C LEU A 133 2.36 -3.77 17.90
N SER A 134 2.36 -4.83 18.69
CA SER A 134 3.55 -5.28 19.43
C SER A 134 3.81 -6.76 19.19
N GLY A 135 5.08 -7.14 19.25
CA GLY A 135 5.55 -8.46 18.86
C GLY A 135 6.97 -8.75 19.36
N ILE A 136 7.52 -9.83 18.83
CA ILE A 136 8.91 -10.22 19.00
C ILE A 136 9.52 -10.47 17.62
N ILE A 137 10.80 -10.16 17.44
CA ILE A 137 11.51 -10.50 16.22
C ILE A 137 11.89 -11.99 16.25
N GLY A 138 11.53 -12.70 15.20
CA GLY A 138 12.03 -14.02 14.84
C GLY A 138 12.84 -13.96 13.54
N SER A 139 13.55 -15.03 13.21
CA SER A 139 14.21 -15.17 11.91
C SER A 139 13.97 -16.54 11.33
N ASP A 140 13.54 -16.57 10.07
CA ASP A 140 13.28 -17.81 9.34
C ASP A 140 13.48 -17.60 7.83
N GLN A 141 13.29 -18.65 7.05
CA GLN A 141 13.17 -18.58 5.61
C GLN A 141 11.79 -18.00 5.23
N VAL A 142 11.77 -17.00 4.34
CA VAL A 142 10.55 -16.40 3.80
C VAL A 142 10.54 -16.60 2.28
N THR A 143 9.44 -17.11 1.73
CA THR A 143 9.29 -17.31 0.29
C THR A 143 8.21 -16.40 -0.28
N VAL A 144 8.62 -15.52 -1.20
CA VAL A 144 7.75 -14.62 -1.99
C VAL A 144 8.04 -14.85 -3.48
N SER A 145 7.64 -16.01 -4.01
CA SER A 145 8.11 -16.62 -5.28
C SER A 145 9.63 -16.90 -5.36
N ILE A 146 10.42 -16.14 -4.61
CA ILE A 146 11.85 -16.25 -4.36
C ILE A 146 11.99 -16.52 -2.86
N THR A 147 12.84 -17.49 -2.54
CA THR A 147 13.12 -17.89 -1.15
C THR A 147 14.29 -17.09 -0.60
N VAL A 148 14.04 -16.32 0.45
CA VAL A 148 15.01 -15.51 1.19
C VAL A 148 15.35 -16.22 2.49
N SER A 149 16.62 -16.52 2.71
CA SER A 149 17.09 -17.16 3.94
C SER A 149 17.35 -16.15 5.05
N ASN A 150 17.17 -16.56 6.32
CA ASN A 150 17.46 -15.75 7.51
C ASN A 150 16.76 -14.38 7.50
N GLN A 151 15.54 -14.31 6.96
CA GLN A 151 14.74 -13.11 6.98
C GLN A 151 14.23 -12.89 8.40
N GLN A 152 14.53 -11.72 8.97
CA GLN A 152 13.94 -11.29 10.22
C GLN A 152 12.53 -10.74 9.99
N PHE A 153 11.59 -11.08 10.86
CA PHE A 153 10.22 -10.58 10.80
C PHE A 153 9.64 -10.49 12.20
N ALA A 154 8.63 -9.66 12.37
CA ALA A 154 7.94 -9.56 13.64
C ALA A 154 6.80 -10.57 13.74
N GLU A 155 6.80 -11.32 14.82
CA GLU A 155 5.69 -12.16 15.25
C GLU A 155 4.78 -11.31 16.14
N SER A 156 3.61 -10.91 15.64
CA SER A 156 2.68 -10.08 16.40
C SER A 156 2.12 -10.86 17.59
N VAL A 157 2.14 -10.27 18.79
CA VAL A 157 1.54 -10.84 20.00
C VAL A 157 0.34 -10.03 20.48
N SER A 158 0.26 -8.76 20.06
CA SER A 158 -0.89 -7.91 20.25
C SER A 158 -1.08 -7.00 19.04
N GLU A 159 -2.28 -7.06 18.49
CA GLU A 159 -2.72 -6.26 17.35
C GLU A 159 -3.82 -5.27 17.76
N PRO A 160 -3.82 -4.04 17.23
CA PRO A 160 -4.74 -3.00 17.64
C PRO A 160 -6.12 -3.08 16.98
N GLY A 161 -7.16 -2.94 17.79
CA GLY A 161 -8.51 -2.56 17.33
C GLY A 161 -9.28 -3.62 16.55
N ASN A 162 -10.46 -3.22 16.07
CA ASN A 162 -11.31 -4.06 15.22
C ASN A 162 -10.90 -4.02 13.74
N THR A 163 -10.02 -3.09 13.35
CA THR A 163 -9.52 -2.95 11.97
C THR A 163 -8.94 -4.27 11.44
N PHE A 164 -8.16 -4.97 12.28
CA PHE A 164 -7.59 -6.27 11.94
C PHE A 164 -8.56 -7.44 12.14
N LEU A 165 -9.72 -7.26 12.80
CA LEU A 165 -10.75 -8.31 12.83
C LEU A 165 -11.45 -8.46 11.47
N ASP A 166 -11.62 -7.34 10.78
CA ASP A 166 -12.36 -7.24 9.52
C ASP A 166 -11.42 -7.21 8.29
N ALA A 167 -10.10 -7.27 8.50
CA ALA A 167 -9.12 -7.37 7.42
C ALA A 167 -9.15 -8.76 6.79
N GLU A 168 -8.91 -8.85 5.48
CA GLU A 168 -8.81 -10.13 4.75
C GLU A 168 -7.35 -10.60 4.56
N PHE A 169 -6.39 -9.91 5.19
CA PHE A 169 -4.96 -10.25 5.16
C PHE A 169 -4.46 -10.54 6.58
N ASP A 170 -3.54 -11.50 6.69
CA ASP A 170 -2.92 -11.90 7.95
C ASP A 170 -1.86 -10.89 8.42
N GLY A 171 -1.08 -10.29 7.50
CA GLY A 171 0.01 -9.38 7.87
C GLY A 171 0.44 -8.41 6.78
N ILE A 172 1.57 -7.72 6.98
CA ILE A 172 2.13 -6.75 6.03
C ILE A 172 3.58 -7.10 5.73
N LEU A 173 3.97 -6.99 4.46
CA LEU A 173 5.35 -7.04 4.00
C LEU A 173 5.72 -5.68 3.39
N GLY A 174 6.55 -4.94 4.13
CA GLY A 174 7.07 -3.65 3.71
C GLY A 174 8.10 -3.70 2.58
N LEU A 175 8.01 -2.75 1.64
CA LEU A 175 8.84 -2.59 0.45
C LEU A 175 9.48 -1.19 0.35
N ALA A 176 9.40 -0.37 1.40
CA ALA A 176 10.11 0.91 1.50
C ALA A 176 11.61 0.70 1.86
N TYR A 177 12.32 1.79 2.17
CA TYR A 177 13.76 1.75 2.46
C TYR A 177 14.05 1.31 3.90
N PRO A 178 15.18 0.63 4.17
CA PRO A 178 15.55 0.19 5.52
C PRO A 178 15.55 1.27 6.60
N SER A 179 15.71 2.55 6.23
CA SER A 179 15.66 3.68 7.16
C SER A 179 14.28 3.87 7.82
N LEU A 180 13.20 3.28 7.28
CA LEU A 180 11.89 3.24 7.91
C LEU A 180 11.65 1.96 8.73
N ALA A 181 12.55 0.97 8.67
CA ALA A 181 12.37 -0.26 9.40
C ALA A 181 12.56 -0.02 10.91
N VAL A 182 11.52 -0.34 11.68
CA VAL A 182 11.60 -0.35 13.13
C VAL A 182 12.63 -1.38 13.59
N ASP A 183 13.39 -1.00 14.63
CA ASP A 183 14.48 -1.78 15.22
C ASP A 183 15.61 -2.16 14.25
N GLY A 184 15.72 -1.48 13.11
CA GLY A 184 16.77 -1.72 12.11
C GLY A 184 16.68 -3.08 11.43
N VAL A 185 15.51 -3.73 11.50
CA VAL A 185 15.25 -5.01 10.84
C VAL A 185 15.44 -4.87 9.34
N THR A 186 16.21 -5.76 8.71
CA THR A 186 16.47 -5.69 7.28
C THR A 186 15.21 -6.08 6.48
N PRO A 187 14.69 -5.22 5.58
CA PRO A 187 13.52 -5.53 4.75
C PRO A 187 13.76 -6.73 3.82
N VAL A 188 12.67 -7.35 3.38
CA VAL A 188 12.71 -8.55 2.53
C VAL A 188 13.45 -8.29 1.21
N PHE A 189 13.16 -7.17 0.54
CA PHE A 189 13.79 -6.84 -0.73
C PHE A 189 15.29 -6.53 -0.59
N ASP A 190 15.70 -5.93 0.53
CA ASP A 190 17.11 -5.72 0.84
C ASP A 190 17.87 -7.03 1.01
N ASN A 191 17.28 -8.02 1.69
CA ASN A 191 17.86 -9.35 1.77
C ASN A 191 17.88 -10.05 0.41
N MET A 192 16.87 -9.89 -0.44
CA MET A 192 16.89 -10.43 -1.82
C MET A 192 18.08 -9.87 -2.61
N MET A 193 18.32 -8.56 -2.53
CA MET A 193 19.47 -7.92 -3.20
C MET A 193 20.80 -8.39 -2.60
N ALA A 194 20.94 -8.41 -1.27
CA ALA A 194 22.16 -8.82 -0.59
C ALA A 194 22.54 -10.29 -0.86
N GLN A 195 21.52 -11.15 -1.03
CA GLN A 195 21.69 -12.57 -1.34
C GLN A 195 21.81 -12.85 -2.86
N ASN A 196 21.84 -11.80 -3.71
CA ASN A 196 21.89 -11.90 -5.18
C ASN A 196 20.75 -12.77 -5.77
N LEU A 197 19.54 -12.65 -5.21
CA LEU A 197 18.37 -13.43 -5.61
C LEU A 197 17.57 -12.77 -6.75
N VAL A 198 17.91 -11.53 -7.10
CA VAL A 198 17.26 -10.73 -8.14
C VAL A 198 18.28 -10.26 -9.17
N ASP A 199 17.92 -10.30 -10.46
CA ASP A 199 18.83 -9.92 -11.56
C ASP A 199 19.12 -8.41 -11.59
N LEU A 200 18.13 -7.61 -11.17
CA LEU A 200 18.21 -6.16 -11.06
C LEU A 200 17.75 -5.73 -9.66
N PRO A 201 18.31 -4.66 -9.08
CA PRO A 201 17.87 -4.10 -7.79
C PRO A 201 16.58 -3.29 -7.95
N ILE A 202 15.58 -3.87 -8.62
CA ILE A 202 14.28 -3.24 -8.89
C ILE A 202 13.14 -4.20 -8.56
N PHE A 203 11.98 -3.64 -8.25
CA PHE A 203 10.70 -4.36 -8.33
C PHE A 203 9.67 -3.51 -9.06
N SER A 204 8.60 -4.11 -9.57
CA SER A 204 7.58 -3.41 -10.33
C SER A 204 6.18 -3.89 -10.03
N VAL A 205 5.23 -2.98 -10.07
CA VAL A 205 3.84 -3.20 -9.71
C VAL A 205 2.94 -2.88 -10.90
N TYR A 206 2.07 -3.83 -11.23
CA TYR A 206 0.91 -3.66 -12.07
C TYR A 206 -0.34 -3.90 -11.24
N MET A 207 -1.33 -3.01 -11.32
CA MET A 207 -2.63 -3.23 -10.72
C MET A 207 -3.68 -3.35 -11.82
N ASN A 208 -4.32 -4.51 -11.88
CA ASN A 208 -5.40 -4.73 -12.82
C ASN A 208 -6.63 -3.96 -12.32
N ARG A 209 -7.23 -3.14 -13.18
CA ARG A 209 -8.42 -2.35 -12.88
C ARG A 209 -9.74 -3.03 -13.26
N ASN A 210 -9.71 -4.09 -14.05
CA ASN A 210 -10.92 -4.81 -14.44
C ASN A 210 -11.59 -5.43 -13.20
N PRO A 211 -12.78 -4.99 -12.76
CA PRO A 211 -13.47 -5.48 -11.56
C PRO A 211 -13.80 -6.97 -11.63
N ASP A 212 -14.03 -7.49 -12.85
CA ASP A 212 -14.44 -8.88 -13.10
C ASP A 212 -13.24 -9.86 -13.18
N SER A 213 -12.01 -9.33 -13.17
CA SER A 213 -10.82 -10.18 -13.18
C SER A 213 -10.52 -10.75 -11.81
N SER A 214 -10.23 -12.05 -11.74
CA SER A 214 -9.72 -12.71 -10.54
C SER A 214 -8.27 -12.35 -10.22
N VAL A 215 -7.52 -11.84 -11.20
CA VAL A 215 -6.14 -11.36 -11.03
C VAL A 215 -6.17 -9.87 -10.74
N GLY A 216 -5.82 -9.49 -9.51
CA GLY A 216 -5.82 -8.10 -9.04
C GLY A 216 -4.66 -7.27 -9.58
N GLY A 217 -3.64 -7.90 -10.16
CA GLY A 217 -2.38 -7.26 -10.57
C GLY A 217 -1.18 -8.22 -10.56
N GLU A 218 0.02 -7.66 -10.55
CA GLU A 218 1.28 -8.40 -10.53
C GLU A 218 2.38 -7.60 -9.82
N LEU A 219 3.15 -8.26 -8.95
CA LEU A 219 4.45 -7.78 -8.48
C LEU A 219 5.56 -8.61 -9.12
N LEU A 220 6.62 -7.94 -9.59
CA LEU A 220 7.85 -8.58 -10.07
C LEU A 220 9.03 -8.13 -9.24
N PHE A 221 9.85 -9.07 -8.81
CA PHE A 221 11.18 -8.79 -8.27
C PHE A 221 12.24 -9.03 -9.34
N GLY A 222 13.22 -8.14 -9.43
CA GLY A 222 14.37 -8.29 -10.32
C GLY A 222 14.14 -7.86 -11.78
N GLY A 223 13.00 -7.24 -12.09
CA GLY A 223 12.65 -6.88 -13.47
C GLY A 223 11.36 -6.07 -13.55
N PHE A 224 10.93 -5.83 -14.78
CA PHE A 224 9.60 -5.32 -15.12
C PHE A 224 9.10 -5.99 -16.40
N ASP A 225 7.79 -5.97 -16.64
CA ASP A 225 7.15 -6.58 -17.81
C ASP A 225 6.62 -5.49 -18.78
N PRO A 226 7.26 -5.30 -19.94
CA PRO A 226 6.82 -4.34 -20.95
C PRO A 226 5.42 -4.60 -21.51
N SER A 227 4.81 -5.79 -21.32
CA SER A 227 3.45 -6.03 -21.82
C SER A 227 2.37 -5.29 -21.03
N HIS A 228 2.70 -4.78 -19.83
CA HIS A 228 1.73 -4.10 -18.96
C HIS A 228 1.68 -2.58 -19.14
N PHE A 229 2.50 -2.00 -20.02
CA PHE A 229 2.51 -0.56 -20.25
C PHE A 229 2.82 -0.17 -21.69
N SER A 230 2.48 1.06 -22.06
CA SER A 230 2.76 1.63 -23.37
C SER A 230 3.81 2.73 -23.28
N GLY A 231 4.53 2.96 -24.39
CA GLY A 231 5.57 3.97 -24.45
C GLY A 231 6.83 3.57 -23.67
N THR A 232 7.44 4.54 -22.98
CA THR A 232 8.68 4.37 -22.22
C THR A 232 8.48 4.75 -20.77
N LEU A 233 9.23 4.09 -19.86
CA LEU A 233 9.27 4.48 -18.45
C LEU A 233 9.86 5.89 -18.29
N ASN A 234 9.10 6.75 -17.61
CA ASN A 234 9.58 8.06 -17.17
C ASN A 234 10.16 7.92 -15.78
N TRP A 235 11.46 8.18 -15.65
CA TRP A 235 12.19 8.01 -14.40
C TRP A 235 12.22 9.31 -13.59
N VAL A 236 11.75 9.24 -12.35
CA VAL A 236 11.72 10.35 -11.40
C VAL A 236 12.61 10.00 -10.21
N PRO A 237 13.61 10.85 -9.86
CA PRO A 237 14.52 10.55 -8.74
C PRO A 237 13.77 10.57 -7.40
N VAL A 238 14.18 9.68 -6.50
CA VAL A 238 13.74 9.70 -5.10
C VAL A 238 14.41 10.89 -4.41
N THR A 239 13.62 11.77 -3.82
CA THR A 239 14.08 13.01 -3.19
C THR A 239 14.57 12.82 -1.76
N LYS A 240 14.00 11.83 -1.04
CA LYS A 240 14.39 11.45 0.32
C LYS A 240 14.25 9.94 0.48
N GLN A 241 15.35 9.26 0.81
CA GLN A 241 15.34 7.82 1.07
C GLN A 241 14.68 7.54 2.42
N GLY A 242 13.66 6.70 2.38
CA GLY A 242 12.73 6.41 3.45
C GLY A 242 11.50 5.83 2.80
N TYR A 243 10.55 6.69 2.48
CA TYR A 243 9.48 6.38 1.53
C TYR A 243 9.99 6.40 0.09
N TRP A 244 9.17 5.91 -0.84
CA TRP A 244 9.35 6.16 -2.27
C TRP A 244 8.87 7.59 -2.63
N GLN A 245 9.58 8.57 -2.08
CA GLN A 245 9.24 9.99 -2.17
C GLN A 245 9.79 10.62 -3.46
N ILE A 246 8.94 11.29 -4.22
CA ILE A 246 9.25 11.96 -5.48
C ILE A 246 8.80 13.43 -5.46
N GLN A 247 9.38 14.25 -6.33
CA GLN A 247 8.91 15.62 -6.59
C GLN A 247 7.74 15.58 -7.58
N LEU A 248 6.66 16.31 -7.25
CA LEU A 248 5.61 16.70 -8.18
C LEU A 248 5.80 18.17 -8.56
N ASP A 249 5.68 18.48 -9.86
CA ASP A 249 5.84 19.85 -10.34
C ASP A 249 4.58 20.69 -10.11
N ASN A 250 3.40 20.11 -10.33
CA ASN A 250 2.09 20.70 -10.08
C ASN A 250 0.99 19.65 -10.18
N ILE A 251 -0.20 19.99 -9.68
CA ILE A 251 -1.42 19.20 -9.83
C ILE A 251 -2.43 20.03 -10.60
N GLN A 252 -2.91 19.48 -11.72
CA GLN A 252 -3.86 20.16 -12.61
C GLN A 252 -5.26 19.55 -12.53
N VAL A 253 -6.26 20.42 -12.53
CA VAL A 253 -7.68 20.04 -12.61
C VAL A 253 -8.28 20.75 -13.82
N GLY A 254 -8.86 20.00 -14.75
CA GLY A 254 -9.40 20.57 -16.00
C GLY A 254 -8.37 21.33 -16.85
N GLY A 255 -7.09 20.94 -16.79
CA GLY A 255 -5.99 21.59 -17.52
C GLY A 255 -5.47 22.89 -16.89
N THR A 256 -5.94 23.27 -15.70
CA THR A 256 -5.44 24.42 -14.95
C THR A 256 -4.67 23.95 -13.73
N VAL A 257 -3.51 24.56 -13.45
CA VAL A 257 -2.76 24.31 -12.21
C VAL A 257 -3.62 24.73 -11.02
N ALA A 258 -4.02 23.75 -10.20
CA ALA A 258 -4.89 23.94 -9.05
C ALA A 258 -4.13 23.84 -7.73
N PHE A 259 -3.14 22.93 -7.65
CA PHE A 259 -2.33 22.70 -6.45
C PHE A 259 -0.87 22.50 -6.80
N CYS A 260 -0.01 22.58 -5.78
CA CYS A 260 1.44 22.43 -5.91
C CYS A 260 2.06 23.33 -6.99
N ALA A 261 1.63 24.59 -7.11
CA ALA A 261 2.11 25.49 -8.18
C ALA A 261 3.63 25.75 -8.14
N GLU A 262 4.23 25.68 -6.96
CA GLU A 262 5.68 25.80 -6.74
C GLU A 262 6.37 24.44 -6.63
N GLY A 263 5.66 23.36 -6.97
CA GLY A 263 6.05 21.99 -6.71
C GLY A 263 5.74 21.54 -5.28
N CYS A 264 5.61 20.22 -5.09
CA CYS A 264 5.43 19.58 -3.80
C CYS A 264 6.03 18.17 -3.80
N GLN A 265 6.02 17.51 -2.64
CA GLN A 265 6.53 16.15 -2.50
C GLN A 265 5.36 15.15 -2.46
N ALA A 266 5.58 13.96 -3.02
CA ALA A 266 4.61 12.88 -2.95
C ALA A 266 5.27 11.52 -2.68
N ILE A 267 4.56 10.61 -2.03
CA ILE A 267 4.97 9.22 -1.83
C ILE A 267 4.19 8.34 -2.80
N VAL A 268 4.86 7.40 -3.47
CA VAL A 268 4.19 6.34 -4.25
C VAL A 268 3.96 5.13 -3.35
N ASP A 269 2.70 4.82 -3.06
CA ASP A 269 2.34 3.92 -1.95
C ASP A 269 1.31 2.85 -2.35
N THR A 270 1.73 1.59 -2.45
CA THR A 270 0.84 0.44 -2.66
C THR A 270 0.06 0.03 -1.41
N GLY A 271 0.43 0.56 -0.23
CA GLY A 271 -0.30 0.39 1.01
C GLY A 271 -1.46 1.36 1.16
N THR A 272 -1.67 2.29 0.22
CA THR A 272 -2.77 3.25 0.28
C THR A 272 -3.64 3.16 -0.96
N SER A 273 -4.95 3.13 -0.77
CA SER A 273 -5.96 3.05 -1.83
C SER A 273 -6.11 4.35 -2.60
N LEU A 274 -6.17 5.44 -1.83
CA LEU A 274 -6.62 6.75 -2.28
C LEU A 274 -5.45 7.66 -2.61
N ILE A 275 -5.71 8.73 -3.35
CA ILE A 275 -4.79 9.86 -3.35
C ILE A 275 -5.02 10.64 -2.05
N THR A 276 -3.97 10.85 -1.27
CA THR A 276 -4.04 11.67 -0.06
C THR A 276 -3.22 12.95 -0.21
N GLY A 277 -3.61 13.99 0.52
CA GLY A 277 -2.90 15.26 0.53
C GLY A 277 -3.35 16.15 1.68
N PRO A 278 -2.76 17.36 1.82
CA PRO A 278 -3.13 18.30 2.87
C PRO A 278 -4.65 18.54 2.90
N SER A 279 -5.27 18.44 4.07
CA SER A 279 -6.74 18.42 4.18
C SER A 279 -7.41 19.66 3.59
N LYS A 280 -6.74 20.82 3.64
CA LYS A 280 -7.22 22.05 3.01
C LYS A 280 -7.27 21.93 1.48
N GLU A 281 -6.21 21.43 0.87
CA GLU A 281 -6.12 21.24 -0.58
C GLU A 281 -7.09 20.16 -1.06
N ILE A 282 -7.24 19.07 -0.29
CA ILE A 282 -8.23 18.04 -0.61
C ILE A 282 -9.65 18.59 -0.51
N LYS A 283 -9.97 19.42 0.48
CA LYS A 283 -11.29 20.08 0.56
C LYS A 283 -11.57 20.93 -0.69
N GLU A 284 -10.57 21.67 -1.16
CA GLU A 284 -10.69 22.44 -2.40
C GLU A 284 -10.87 21.51 -3.62
N MET A 285 -10.10 20.42 -3.71
CA MET A 285 -10.26 19.38 -4.74
C MET A 285 -11.68 18.80 -4.75
N GLN A 286 -12.21 18.42 -3.59
CA GLN A 286 -13.58 17.88 -3.45
C GLN A 286 -14.63 18.87 -3.98
N ASN A 287 -14.46 20.17 -3.72
CA ASN A 287 -15.33 21.21 -4.27
C ASN A 287 -15.19 21.34 -5.79
N TYR A 288 -13.97 21.28 -6.33
CA TYR A 288 -13.74 21.33 -7.78
C TYR A 288 -14.44 20.18 -8.51
N ILE A 289 -14.41 18.97 -7.94
CA ILE A 289 -15.04 17.79 -8.54
C ILE A 289 -16.55 17.70 -8.25
N GLY A 290 -17.10 18.60 -7.44
CA GLY A 290 -18.52 18.60 -7.07
C GLY A 290 -18.91 17.41 -6.16
N ALA A 291 -17.96 16.89 -5.39
CA ALA A 291 -18.23 15.81 -4.45
C ALA A 291 -18.84 16.37 -3.15
N VAL A 292 -19.91 15.74 -2.67
CA VAL A 292 -20.68 16.13 -1.49
C VAL A 292 -20.47 15.15 -0.34
N PRO A 293 -20.30 15.61 0.91
CA PRO A 293 -20.13 14.71 2.04
C PRO A 293 -21.36 13.82 2.28
N MET A 294 -21.16 12.51 2.45
CA MET A 294 -22.19 11.51 2.80
C MET A 294 -21.60 10.45 3.74
N ASP A 295 -22.24 10.21 4.89
CA ASP A 295 -21.92 9.13 5.84
C ASP A 295 -20.47 9.04 6.40
N GLY A 296 -19.74 10.15 6.44
CA GLY A 296 -18.31 10.18 6.86
C GLY A 296 -17.33 10.05 5.69
N GLU A 297 -17.86 9.94 4.47
CA GLU A 297 -17.12 9.94 3.22
C GLU A 297 -17.59 11.10 2.32
N VAL A 298 -17.02 11.21 1.12
CA VAL A 298 -17.48 12.19 0.13
C VAL A 298 -17.92 11.45 -1.14
N SER A 299 -19.17 11.65 -1.53
CA SER A 299 -19.84 11.02 -2.66
C SER A 299 -19.99 12.01 -3.82
N GLN A 300 -19.89 11.54 -5.06
CA GLN A 300 -20.25 12.32 -6.24
C GLN A 300 -21.42 11.64 -6.96
N CYS A 301 -22.58 12.31 -7.03
CA CYS A 301 -23.78 11.76 -7.66
C CYS A 301 -24.05 12.29 -9.09
N GLU A 302 -23.31 13.28 -9.60
CA GLU A 302 -23.52 13.82 -10.95
C GLU A 302 -22.29 13.65 -11.86
N MET A 303 -22.34 12.68 -12.77
CA MET A 303 -21.34 12.40 -13.83
C MET A 303 -21.30 13.47 -14.96
N GLY A 304 -21.54 14.75 -14.66
CA GLY A 304 -21.90 15.73 -15.69
C GLY A 304 -21.03 16.97 -15.86
N ARG A 305 -20.31 17.44 -14.82
CA ARG A 305 -19.72 18.81 -14.88
C ARG A 305 -18.21 18.90 -15.05
N TYR A 306 -17.43 17.91 -14.63
CA TYR A 306 -15.97 17.99 -14.69
C TYR A 306 -15.38 16.67 -15.17
N HIS A 307 -14.79 16.67 -16.37
CA HIS A 307 -14.00 15.56 -16.89
C HIS A 307 -12.64 15.55 -16.20
N ILE A 308 -12.48 14.70 -15.19
CA ILE A 308 -11.16 14.23 -14.74
C ILE A 308 -11.05 12.83 -15.29
N SER A 309 -10.24 12.63 -16.34
CA SER A 309 -10.23 11.36 -17.10
C SER A 309 -9.87 10.14 -16.24
N TRP A 310 -9.20 10.33 -15.11
CA TRP A 310 -8.76 9.27 -14.19
C TRP A 310 -9.83 8.86 -13.17
N MET A 311 -10.93 9.59 -13.01
CA MET A 311 -11.96 9.33 -12.00
C MET A 311 -13.08 8.39 -12.45
N GLN A 312 -13.22 8.15 -13.76
CA GLN A 312 -14.30 7.29 -14.29
C GLN A 312 -14.17 5.82 -13.85
N GLU A 313 -12.97 5.38 -13.42
CA GLU A 313 -12.72 3.98 -13.02
C GLU A 313 -12.89 3.69 -11.52
N PHE A 314 -13.24 4.67 -10.67
CA PHE A 314 -13.63 4.42 -9.27
C PHE A 314 -15.13 4.15 -9.10
N LEU A 315 -15.82 4.01 -10.22
CA LEU A 315 -17.25 3.77 -10.30
C LEU A 315 -17.49 2.26 -10.28
N SER A 316 -17.54 1.66 -9.11
CA SER A 316 -18.38 0.46 -8.97
C SER A 316 -19.79 0.93 -8.65
N PRO A 317 -20.75 0.91 -9.60
CA PRO A 317 -22.16 1.08 -9.26
C PRO A 317 -22.50 -0.03 -8.27
N HIS A 318 -22.68 0.31 -7.01
CA HIS A 318 -23.30 -0.57 -6.04
C HIS A 318 -24.76 -0.19 -5.97
N ASP A 319 -25.61 -1.11 -6.41
CA ASP A 319 -27.03 -1.07 -6.13
C ASP A 319 -27.20 -1.17 -4.62
N ASN A 320 -27.59 -0.07 -3.99
CA ASN A 320 -28.39 -0.20 -2.78
C ASN A 320 -29.67 -0.98 -3.14
N SER A 321 -30.33 -1.55 -2.13
CA SER A 321 -31.67 -2.16 -2.28
C SER A 321 -32.74 -1.25 -2.91
N ASP A 322 -32.43 0.05 -3.08
CA ASP A 322 -33.25 1.07 -3.75
C ASP A 322 -32.77 1.45 -5.19
N GLY A 323 -31.75 0.78 -5.75
CA GLY A 323 -31.29 0.99 -7.14
C GLY A 323 -30.54 2.32 -7.40
N MET A 324 -29.96 2.92 -6.36
CA MET A 324 -29.25 4.20 -6.46
C MET A 324 -27.73 3.96 -6.47
N ALA A 325 -27.06 4.32 -7.57
CA ALA A 325 -25.61 4.20 -7.72
C ALA A 325 -24.89 5.34 -6.96
N PHE A 326 -23.98 4.97 -6.06
CA PHE A 326 -23.12 5.92 -5.33
C PHE A 326 -21.68 5.83 -5.81
N CYS A 327 -21.03 6.98 -5.98
CA CYS A 327 -19.62 7.07 -6.37
C CYS A 327 -18.84 7.69 -5.21
N THR A 328 -17.83 7.01 -4.68
CA THR A 328 -16.96 7.59 -3.64
C THR A 328 -15.76 8.31 -4.25
N SER A 329 -15.37 9.43 -3.65
CA SER A 329 -14.16 10.16 -4.08
C SER A 329 -12.89 9.33 -3.91
N GLY A 330 -12.00 9.41 -4.91
CA GLY A 330 -10.66 8.84 -4.89
C GLY A 330 -9.66 9.62 -4.03
N PHE A 331 -10.09 10.70 -3.36
CA PHE A 331 -9.22 11.62 -2.62
C PHE A 331 -9.56 11.66 -1.13
N GLN A 332 -8.53 11.79 -0.29
CA GLN A 332 -8.68 11.89 1.17
C GLN A 332 -7.71 12.91 1.79
N GLY A 333 -8.22 13.70 2.73
CA GLY A 333 -7.40 14.61 3.53
C GLY A 333 -6.54 13.83 4.54
N LEU A 334 -5.24 14.08 4.54
CA LEU A 334 -4.31 13.59 5.53
C LEU A 334 -3.22 14.64 5.79
N ASN A 335 -3.11 15.11 7.03
CA ASN A 335 -2.08 16.08 7.42
C ASN A 335 -0.88 15.37 8.05
N MET A 336 0.13 15.09 7.24
CA MET A 336 1.43 14.60 7.73
C MET A 336 2.17 15.72 8.45
N GLN A 337 2.71 15.43 9.64
CA GLN A 337 3.40 16.42 10.46
C GLN A 337 4.86 16.63 10.01
N PRO A 338 5.47 17.80 10.26
CA PRO A 338 6.91 17.98 10.11
C PRO A 338 7.67 16.97 10.99
N PRO A 339 8.84 16.46 10.55
CA PRO A 339 9.60 16.80 9.35
C PRO A 339 9.23 15.97 8.10
N ALA A 340 8.22 15.11 8.18
CA ALA A 340 7.78 14.29 7.06
C ALA A 340 6.91 15.10 6.09
N GLY A 341 5.91 15.82 6.60
CA GLY A 341 4.95 16.61 5.83
C GLY A 341 5.31 18.08 5.62
N PRO A 342 4.57 18.77 4.72
CA PRO A 342 3.39 18.29 3.99
C PRO A 342 3.77 17.39 2.79
N LEU A 343 3.04 16.28 2.60
CA LEU A 343 3.22 15.34 1.49
C LEU A 343 1.87 14.99 0.87
N TRP A 344 1.90 14.63 -0.40
CA TRP A 344 0.84 13.86 -1.06
C TRP A 344 1.16 12.36 -1.01
N ILE A 345 0.15 11.49 -1.05
CA ILE A 345 0.33 10.04 -1.24
C ILE A 345 -0.40 9.63 -2.51
N LEU A 346 0.31 8.99 -3.42
CA LEU A 346 -0.16 8.45 -4.69
C LEU A 346 -0.43 6.96 -4.50
N GLY A 347 -1.65 6.66 -4.05
CA GLY A 347 -2.11 5.30 -3.79
C GLY A 347 -2.49 4.50 -5.05
N ASP A 348 -3.21 3.40 -4.84
CA ASP A 348 -3.76 2.53 -5.88
C ASP A 348 -4.55 3.29 -6.93
N VAL A 349 -5.22 4.39 -6.56
CA VAL A 349 -5.89 5.30 -7.50
C VAL A 349 -4.96 5.75 -8.63
N PHE A 350 -3.72 6.07 -8.27
CA PHE A 350 -2.66 6.46 -9.20
C PHE A 350 -1.98 5.23 -9.82
N ILE A 351 -1.57 4.25 -9.02
CA ILE A 351 -0.79 3.08 -9.46
C ILE A 351 -1.58 2.19 -10.44
N GLY A 352 -2.90 2.14 -10.31
CA GLY A 352 -3.75 1.43 -11.29
C GLY A 352 -3.84 2.12 -12.66
N GLN A 353 -3.40 3.37 -12.80
CA GLN A 353 -3.29 4.07 -14.10
C GLN A 353 -1.86 4.04 -14.65
N PHE A 354 -0.87 3.86 -13.78
CA PHE A 354 0.55 3.90 -14.13
C PHE A 354 1.28 2.66 -13.63
N TYR A 355 1.76 1.86 -14.57
CA TYR A 355 2.73 0.81 -14.27
C TYR A 355 3.94 1.44 -13.58
N SER A 356 4.27 0.92 -12.40
CA SER A 356 5.20 1.55 -11.48
C SER A 356 6.41 0.65 -11.25
N VAL A 357 7.62 1.19 -11.46
CA VAL A 357 8.90 0.50 -11.25
C VAL A 357 9.68 1.21 -10.15
N PHE A 358 10.08 0.47 -9.13
CA PHE A 358 10.80 0.95 -7.96
C PHE A 358 12.25 0.50 -8.05
N ASP A 359 13.17 1.43 -8.34
CA ASP A 359 14.57 1.15 -8.64
C ASP A 359 15.45 1.55 -7.45
N ARG A 360 15.82 0.55 -6.62
CA ARG A 360 16.72 0.72 -5.47
C ARG A 360 18.16 0.94 -5.91
N GLY A 361 18.57 0.45 -7.08
CA GLY A 361 19.93 0.62 -7.59
C GLY A 361 20.25 2.07 -7.95
N ASN A 362 19.26 2.81 -8.47
CA ASN A 362 19.43 4.19 -8.91
C ASN A 362 18.62 5.21 -8.08
N ASN A 363 17.89 4.76 -7.04
CA ASN A 363 17.02 5.58 -6.20
C ASN A 363 16.03 6.42 -7.00
N ARG A 364 15.15 5.76 -7.75
CA ARG A 364 14.16 6.41 -8.63
C ARG A 364 12.91 5.56 -8.81
N VAL A 365 11.82 6.21 -9.20
CA VAL A 365 10.57 5.55 -9.59
C VAL A 365 10.37 5.72 -11.10
N GLY A 366 10.06 4.64 -11.81
CA GLY A 366 9.71 4.63 -13.23
C GLY A 366 8.20 4.52 -13.40
N LEU A 367 7.61 5.40 -14.21
CA LEU A 367 6.16 5.45 -14.44
C LEU A 367 5.84 5.40 -15.93
N ALA A 368 4.87 4.56 -16.32
CA ALA A 368 4.34 4.51 -17.68
C ALA A 368 2.83 4.20 -17.67
N PRO A 369 2.03 4.71 -18.63
CA PRO A 369 0.60 4.39 -18.71
C PRO A 369 0.37 2.90 -18.89
N VAL A 370 -0.52 2.31 -18.08
CA VAL A 370 -0.88 0.89 -18.20
C VAL A 370 -1.54 0.59 -19.55
N VAL A 371 -1.38 -0.64 -20.02
CA VAL A 371 -2.16 -1.19 -21.14
C VAL A 371 -3.15 -2.21 -20.57
N PRO A 372 -4.46 -2.08 -20.86
CA PRO A 372 -5.49 -3.01 -20.40
C PRO A 372 -5.29 -4.47 -20.84
#